data_AF-A0A8T2G1D5-F1
#
_entry.id   AF-A0A8T2G1D5-F1
#
_cell.length_a   1.000
_cell.length_b   1.000
_cell.length_c   1.000
_cell.angle_alpha   90.00
_cell.angle_beta   90.00
_cell.angle_gamma   90.00
#
_symmetry.space_group_name_H-M   'P 1'
#
loop_
_entity.id
_entity.type
_entity.pdbx_description
1 polymer ?
#
loop_
_entity_poly.entity_id
_entity_poly.type
_entity_poly.pdbx_seq_one_letter_code
_entity_poly.pdbx_strand_id
1 'polypeptide(L)'
;MKVEVIFLASCVLFSLIHAHLSHEESNVAPTEEPMKEIEYCRWTNAFNGTCSDRGNPQIMCFFDFFDAHTARVLPKNCACNDLPGNKRYCECSFVCNS
;
A
#
# COMPACT_ATOMS: atom_id res chain seq x y z
N MET A 1 -36.38 -1.80 -43.85
CA MET A 1 -35.70 -2.97 -43.24
C MET A 1 -34.21 -2.67 -43.11
N LYS A 2 -33.65 -2.65 -41.88
CA LYS A 2 -32.23 -2.97 -41.53
C LYS A 2 -31.67 -2.28 -40.26
N VAL A 3 -32.44 -1.50 -39.49
CA VAL A 3 -31.91 -0.84 -38.27
C VAL A 3 -32.52 -1.35 -36.96
N GLU A 4 -33.75 -1.87 -36.98
CA GLU A 4 -34.47 -2.30 -35.76
C GLU A 4 -33.97 -3.63 -35.16
N VAL A 5 -33.34 -4.50 -35.96
CA VAL A 5 -32.96 -5.86 -35.52
C VAL A 5 -31.65 -5.88 -34.72
N ILE A 6 -30.80 -4.87 -34.90
CA ILE A 6 -29.48 -4.81 -34.23
C ILE A 6 -29.63 -4.41 -32.76
N PHE A 7 -30.63 -3.57 -32.44
CA PHE A 7 -30.82 -3.05 -31.09
C PHE A 7 -31.26 -4.13 -30.09
N LEU A 8 -32.09 -5.09 -30.54
CA LEU A 8 -32.63 -6.15 -29.68
C LEU A 8 -31.60 -7.25 -29.35
N ALA A 9 -30.66 -7.53 -30.26
CA ALA A 9 -29.61 -8.53 -30.03
C ALA A 9 -28.61 -8.09 -28.93
N SER A 10 -28.35 -6.78 -28.83
CA SER A 10 -27.47 -6.21 -27.79
C SER A 10 -28.07 -6.37 -26.39
N CYS A 11 -29.38 -6.11 -26.22
CA CYS A 11 -30.04 -6.19 -24.92
C CYS A 11 -30.04 -7.59 -24.30
N VAL A 12 -30.15 -8.64 -25.13
CA VAL A 12 -30.12 -10.04 -24.67
C VAL A 12 -28.71 -10.44 -24.20
N LEU A 13 -27.67 -9.96 -24.90
CA LEU A 13 -26.27 -10.20 -24.52
C LEU A 13 -25.88 -9.50 -23.20
N PHE A 14 -26.32 -8.24 -22.99
CA PHE A 14 -26.06 -7.54 -21.72
C PHE A 14 -26.79 -8.15 -20.52
N SER A 15 -27.96 -8.76 -20.73
CA SER A 15 -28.72 -9.46 -19.69
C SER A 15 -28.03 -10.78 -19.27
N LEU A 16 -27.47 -11.51 -20.23
CA LEU A 16 -26.70 -12.74 -19.96
C LEU A 16 -25.38 -12.47 -19.21
N ILE A 17 -24.72 -11.35 -19.49
CA ILE A 17 -23.46 -10.98 -18.81
C ILE A 17 -23.71 -10.57 -17.35
N HIS A 18 -24.81 -9.86 -17.06
CA HIS A 18 -25.14 -9.51 -15.68
C HIS A 18 -25.46 -10.74 -14.82
N ALA A 19 -26.09 -11.78 -15.38
CA ALA A 19 -26.40 -13.01 -14.66
C ALA A 19 -25.16 -13.82 -14.22
N HIS A 20 -24.01 -13.64 -14.88
CA HIS A 20 -22.75 -14.29 -14.47
C HIS A 20 -21.89 -13.45 -13.51
N LEU A 21 -22.16 -12.15 -13.39
CA LEU A 21 -21.37 -11.23 -12.57
C LEU A 21 -22.09 -10.81 -11.28
N SER A 22 -23.41 -10.96 -11.22
CA SER A 22 -24.14 -10.84 -9.96
C SER A 22 -24.24 -12.20 -9.30
N HIS A 23 -23.61 -12.33 -8.13
CA HIS A 23 -24.04 -13.24 -7.06
C HIS A 23 -23.43 -14.65 -7.04
N GLU A 24 -22.13 -14.72 -6.80
CA GLU A 24 -21.65 -15.68 -5.81
C GLU A 24 -21.66 -14.97 -4.45
N GLU A 25 -22.84 -14.79 -3.85
CA GLU A 25 -22.95 -14.59 -2.40
C GLU A 25 -22.49 -15.90 -1.77
N SER A 26 -21.19 -15.93 -1.47
CA SER A 26 -20.64 -16.90 -0.55
C SER A 26 -21.41 -16.77 0.77
N ASN A 27 -22.27 -17.75 1.06
CA ASN A 27 -22.98 -17.91 2.34
C ASN A 27 -22.01 -18.31 3.47
N VAL A 28 -20.84 -17.68 3.51
CA VAL A 28 -19.96 -17.76 4.66
C VAL A 28 -20.49 -16.72 5.62
N ALA A 29 -21.20 -17.20 6.65
CA ALA A 29 -21.50 -16.43 7.83
C ALA A 29 -20.28 -15.59 8.21
N PRO A 30 -20.42 -14.31 8.61
CA PRO A 30 -19.30 -13.53 9.11
C PRO A 30 -18.72 -14.28 10.30
N THR A 31 -17.67 -15.06 10.05
CA THR A 31 -16.84 -15.57 11.12
C THR A 31 -16.08 -14.31 11.51
N GLU A 32 -16.52 -13.72 12.62
CA GLU A 32 -15.85 -12.62 13.29
C GLU A 32 -14.50 -13.16 13.78
N GLU A 33 -13.58 -13.42 12.84
CA GLU A 33 -12.19 -13.68 13.19
C GLU A 33 -11.72 -12.40 13.89
N PRO A 34 -11.24 -12.48 15.13
CA PRO A 34 -10.76 -11.31 15.84
C PRO A 34 -9.65 -10.69 14.99
N MET A 35 -9.93 -9.51 14.44
CA MET A 35 -9.02 -8.79 13.55
C MET A 35 -7.75 -8.54 14.34
N LYS A 36 -6.69 -9.32 14.05
CA LYS A 36 -5.42 -9.23 14.74
C LYS A 36 -4.94 -7.78 14.63
N GLU A 37 -4.73 -7.14 15.78
CA GLU A 37 -4.26 -5.75 15.83
C GLU A 37 -2.95 -5.64 15.04
N ILE A 38 -2.87 -4.64 14.17
CA ILE A 38 -1.68 -4.44 13.33
C ILE A 38 -0.54 -3.99 14.23
N GLU A 39 0.48 -4.82 14.35
CA GLU A 39 1.69 -4.50 15.09
C GLU A 39 2.63 -3.66 14.22
N TYR A 40 3.14 -2.56 14.79
CA TYR A 40 4.09 -1.68 14.13
C TYR A 40 5.48 -1.77 14.76
N CYS A 41 6.46 -2.04 13.91
CA CYS A 41 7.87 -2.11 14.24
C CYS A 41 8.55 -0.78 13.92
N ARG A 42 9.65 -0.50 14.61
CA ARG A 42 10.51 0.66 14.31
C ARG A 42 11.79 0.20 13.63
N TRP A 43 12.14 0.89 12.56
CA TRP A 43 13.45 0.81 11.96
C TRP A 43 14.19 2.10 12.22
N THR A 44 15.46 1.99 12.59
CA THR A 44 16.31 3.13 12.88
C THR A 44 17.70 2.92 12.33
N ASN A 45 18.28 3.93 11.69
CA ASN A 45 19.65 3.83 11.19
C ASN A 45 20.33 5.21 11.13
N ALA A 46 21.66 5.21 11.26
CA ALA A 46 22.47 6.42 11.20
C ALA A 46 23.28 6.45 9.90
N PHE A 47 23.29 7.61 9.26
CA PHE A 47 23.99 7.85 7.99
C PHE A 47 24.90 9.07 8.12
N ASN A 48 25.87 9.19 7.20
CA ASN A 48 26.64 10.41 7.05
C ASN A 48 25.81 11.48 6.34
N GLY A 49 26.15 12.75 6.60
CA GLY A 49 25.43 13.92 6.10
C GLY A 49 24.40 14.46 7.08
N THR A 50 23.70 15.51 6.68
CA THR A 50 22.61 16.15 7.42
C THR A 50 21.26 15.82 6.80
N CYS A 51 20.19 15.98 7.55
CA CYS A 51 18.82 15.87 7.08
C CYS A 51 18.47 16.89 5.99
N SER A 52 19.19 18.02 5.93
CA SER A 52 18.97 19.08 4.95
C SER A 52 19.77 18.89 3.65
N ASP A 53 20.63 17.87 3.57
CA ASP A 53 21.53 17.68 2.42
C ASP A 53 20.79 17.29 1.13
N ARG A 54 19.64 16.61 1.25
CA ARG A 54 18.93 16.01 0.10
C ARG A 54 17.43 16.21 0.19
N GLY A 55 16.96 17.36 -0.31
CA GLY A 55 15.54 17.61 -0.54
C GLY A 55 14.69 17.39 0.72
N ASN A 56 13.58 16.66 0.57
CA ASN A 56 12.71 16.35 1.71
C ASN A 56 13.35 15.26 2.60
N PRO A 57 13.64 15.54 3.89
CA PRO A 57 14.33 14.61 4.78
C PRO A 57 13.55 13.30 5.04
N GLN A 58 12.22 13.38 5.06
CA GLN A 58 11.34 12.24 5.33
C GLN A 58 11.34 11.29 4.14
N ILE A 59 11.28 11.82 2.92
CA ILE A 59 11.38 11.06 1.68
C ILE A 59 12.76 10.40 1.55
N MET A 60 13.82 11.10 1.93
CA MET A 60 15.17 10.51 1.97
C MET A 60 15.21 9.30 2.92
N CYS A 61 14.77 9.44 4.17
CA CYS A 61 14.73 8.31 5.11
C CYS A 61 13.82 7.17 4.64
N PHE A 62 12.74 7.49 3.91
CA PHE A 62 11.86 6.51 3.28
C PHE A 62 12.60 5.68 2.21
N PHE A 63 13.42 6.31 1.37
CA PHE A 63 14.25 5.57 0.41
C PHE A 63 15.40 4.81 1.07
N ASP A 64 16.05 5.39 2.09
CA ASP A 64 17.09 4.68 2.84
C ASP A 64 16.54 3.41 3.51
N PHE A 65 15.26 3.43 3.94
CA PHE A 65 14.59 2.23 4.44
C PHE A 65 14.46 1.15 3.35
N PHE A 66 14.06 1.53 2.14
CA PHE A 66 13.96 0.60 1.01
C PHE A 66 15.30 0.07 0.53
N ASP A 67 16.37 0.84 0.65
CA ASP A 67 17.70 0.32 0.35
C ASP A 67 18.12 -0.77 1.36
N ALA A 68 17.62 -0.69 2.59
CA ALA A 68 17.89 -1.65 3.66
C ALA A 68 16.90 -2.85 3.71
N HIS A 69 15.74 -2.75 3.08
CA HIS A 69 14.68 -3.76 3.12
C HIS A 69 14.16 -4.14 1.75
N THR A 70 13.40 -5.22 1.64
CA THR A 70 12.74 -5.54 0.37
C THR A 70 11.54 -4.62 0.14
N ALA A 71 11.21 -4.33 -1.12
CA ALA A 71 10.06 -3.49 -1.52
C ALA A 71 8.68 -4.04 -1.10
N ARG A 72 8.62 -5.18 -0.42
CA ARG A 72 7.40 -5.75 0.17
C ARG A 72 6.98 -5.05 1.47
N VAL A 73 7.93 -4.39 2.13
CA VAL A 73 7.70 -3.70 3.39
C VAL A 73 7.62 -2.20 3.14
N LEU A 74 6.46 -1.60 3.41
CA LEU A 74 6.27 -0.16 3.23
C LEU A 74 6.46 0.57 4.58
N PRO A 75 7.44 1.47 4.69
CA PRO A 75 7.58 2.29 5.87
C PRO A 75 6.56 3.44 5.86
N LYS A 76 6.22 3.91 7.05
CA LYS A 76 5.41 5.10 7.32
C LYS A 76 6.05 5.92 8.43
N ASN A 77 5.60 7.15 8.60
CA ASN A 77 6.02 8.04 9.68
C ASN A 77 7.56 8.19 9.77
N CYS A 78 8.22 8.29 8.62
CA CYS A 78 9.67 8.48 8.59
C CYS A 78 10.04 9.88 9.08
N ALA A 79 11.01 9.95 9.98
CA ALA A 79 11.59 11.18 10.51
C ALA A 79 13.11 11.15 10.34
N CYS A 80 13.68 12.33 10.16
CA CYS A 80 15.11 12.55 10.09
C CYS A 80 15.51 13.53 11.21
N ASN A 81 16.54 13.18 11.97
CA ASN A 81 17.13 14.05 12.98
C ASN A 81 18.62 14.23 12.71
N ASP A 82 19.10 15.48 12.74
CA ASP A 82 20.53 15.78 12.66
C ASP A 82 21.24 15.34 13.93
N LEU A 83 22.42 14.74 13.76
CA LEU A 83 23.32 14.33 14.83
C LEU A 83 24.64 15.11 14.75
N PRO A 84 25.35 15.28 15.87
CA PRO A 84 26.69 15.86 15.86
C PRO A 84 27.65 15.10 14.94
N GLY A 85 28.57 15.83 14.30
CA GLY A 85 29.63 15.23 13.48
C GLY A 85 29.22 14.90 12.05
N ASN A 86 28.34 15.71 11.43
CA ASN A 86 27.85 15.53 10.07
C ASN A 86 27.21 14.15 9.86
N LYS A 87 26.30 13.80 10.77
CA LYS A 87 25.53 12.56 10.74
C LYS A 87 24.06 12.88 10.85
N ARG A 88 23.24 11.97 10.35
CA ARG A 88 21.79 12.02 10.45
C ARG A 88 21.25 10.68 10.91
N TYR A 89 20.13 10.73 11.59
CA TYR A 89 19.43 9.57 12.10
C TYR A 89 18.05 9.48 11.48
N CYS A 90 17.76 8.37 10.81
CA CYS A 90 16.45 8.06 10.30
C CYS A 90 15.71 7.13 11.25
N GLU A 91 14.44 7.43 11.47
CA GLU A 91 13.50 6.56 12.17
C GLU A 91 12.24 6.41 11.32
N CYS A 92 11.81 5.19 11.06
CA CYS A 92 10.57 4.89 10.34
C CYS A 92 9.79 3.80 11.08
N SER A 93 8.46 3.81 10.94
CA SER A 93 7.59 2.73 11.42
C SER A 93 7.14 1.85 10.26
N PHE A 94 6.97 0.56 10.44
CA PHE A 94 6.47 -0.36 9.41
C PHE A 94 5.68 -1.49 10.05
N VAL A 95 4.87 -2.22 9.27
CA VAL A 95 4.10 -3.36 9.80
C VAL A 95 5.07 -4.50 10.12
N CYS A 96 5.04 -5.02 11.34
CA CYS A 96 5.86 -6.15 11.72
C CYS A 96 5.43 -7.41 10.94
N ASN A 97 6.40 -8.27 10.61
CA ASN A 97 6.18 -9.58 9.98
C ASN A 97 5.41 -9.51 8.63
N SER A 98 5.63 -8.44 7.86
CA SER A 98 5.14 -8.27 6.48
C SER A 98 5.95 -9.03 5.45
#